data_AF-A0A6A3E0U6-F1
#
_entry.id   AF-A0A6A3E0U6-F1
#
_cell.length_a   1.000
_cell.length_b   1.000
_cell.length_c   1.000
_cell.angle_alpha   90.00
_cell.angle_beta   90.00
_cell.angle_gamma   90.00
#
_symmetry.space_group_name_H-M   'P 1'
#
loop_
_entity.id
_entity.type
_entity.pdbx_description
1 polymer ?
#
loop_
_entity_poly.entity_id
_entity_poly.type
_entity_poly.pdbx_seq_one_letter_code
_entity_poly.pdbx_strand_id
1 'polypeptide(L)'
;MGGRALLVGGIAAWLTTMATGNDWLIKDYLFVAAVVIVILIGGMRTAKYERMMQQERMKQAHDLEKVEFIHGNPVQLKLNKVTCILFFGTWCKRSREALQVLACLHEANSSGALQFVGLTQESREELAMYEVKGRNATNFYELKKFNFPIGIETGFMSKEYLVRCDLFTVPQLFIVGKNKNITWYGDPCAAVVEAKIREALEQDDVSVPDAVANTKSTPDAAELEGNLQSNAA
;
A
#
# COMPACT_ATOMS: atom_id res chain seq x y z
N MET A 1 -5.10 15.42 23.69
CA MET A 1 -3.93 14.95 24.50
C MET A 1 -3.84 15.59 25.89
N GLY A 2 -4.23 16.87 26.07
CA GLY A 2 -4.20 17.51 27.40
C GLY A 2 -5.03 16.83 28.49
N GLY A 3 -6.18 16.23 28.17
CA GLY A 3 -7.07 15.61 29.16
C GLY A 3 -6.48 14.41 29.92
N ARG A 4 -5.66 13.57 29.28
CA ARG A 4 -5.04 12.39 29.93
C ARG A 4 -3.89 12.79 30.86
N ALA A 5 -3.10 13.79 30.45
CA ALA A 5 -2.02 14.33 31.29
C ALA A 5 -2.56 15.03 32.53
N LEU A 6 -3.68 15.76 32.40
CA LEU A 6 -4.36 16.41 33.51
C LEU A 6 -5.02 15.41 34.47
N LEU A 7 -5.62 14.33 33.96
CA LEU A 7 -6.20 13.27 34.80
C LEU A 7 -5.13 12.54 35.64
N VAL A 8 -4.04 12.11 35.01
CA VAL A 8 -2.97 11.39 35.73
C VAL A 8 -2.18 12.34 36.64
N GLY A 9 -1.98 13.60 36.23
CA GLY A 9 -1.43 14.65 37.08
C GLY A 9 -2.31 14.93 38.30
N GLY A 10 -3.63 14.92 38.13
CA GLY A 10 -4.60 15.05 39.23
C GLY A 10 -4.58 13.85 40.18
N ILE A 11 -4.44 12.62 39.66
CA ILE A 11 -4.29 11.41 40.49
C ILE A 11 -2.96 11.44 41.26
N ALA A 12 -1.86 11.86 40.61
CA ALA A 12 -0.57 12.02 41.27
C ALA A 12 -0.64 13.07 42.39
N ALA A 13 -1.25 14.22 42.12
CA ALA A 13 -1.47 15.26 43.14
C ALA A 13 -2.34 14.75 44.30
N TRP A 14 -3.41 14.02 44.02
CA TRP A 14 -4.29 13.45 45.05
C TRP A 14 -3.57 12.42 45.94
N LEU A 15 -2.77 11.53 45.34
CA LEU A 15 -1.96 10.56 46.08
C LEU A 15 -0.90 11.24 46.95
N THR A 16 -0.27 12.30 46.43
CA THR A 16 0.71 13.10 47.19
C THR A 16 0.06 13.79 48.38
N THR A 17 -1.12 14.41 48.20
CA THR A 17 -1.91 15.01 49.30
C THR A 17 -2.35 13.97 50.33
N MET A 18 -2.73 12.75 49.91
CA MET A 18 -3.05 11.66 50.83
C MET A 18 -1.84 11.21 51.68
N ALA A 19 -0.63 11.26 51.12
CA ALA A 19 0.58 10.82 51.80
C ALA A 19 1.23 11.89 52.70
N THR A 20 1.10 13.17 52.35
CA THR A 20 1.78 14.29 53.03
C THR A 20 0.84 15.29 53.71
N GLY A 21 -0.48 15.17 53.50
CA GLY A 21 -1.46 16.14 53.97
C GLY A 21 -1.46 17.43 53.12
N ASN A 22 -1.73 18.57 53.76
CA ASN A 22 -1.76 19.88 53.08
C ASN A 22 -0.39 20.58 53.04
N ASP A 23 0.64 20.03 53.70
CA ASP A 23 1.96 20.64 53.81
C ASP A 23 2.90 20.15 52.69
N TRP A 24 2.60 20.56 51.46
CA TRP A 24 3.41 20.21 50.30
C TRP A 24 4.79 20.85 50.39
N LEU A 25 5.84 20.04 50.25
CA LEU A 25 7.20 20.53 50.09
C LEU A 25 7.51 20.76 48.61
N ILE A 26 8.53 21.58 48.32
CA ILE A 26 8.98 21.88 46.95
C ILE A 26 9.23 20.59 46.14
N LYS A 27 9.73 19.53 46.78
CA LYS A 27 9.97 18.21 46.16
C LYS A 27 8.68 17.54 45.65
N ASP A 28 7.55 17.79 46.30
CA ASP A 28 6.26 17.17 45.99
C ASP A 28 5.64 17.84 44.76
N TYR A 29 5.75 19.17 44.66
CA TYR A 29 5.43 19.91 43.44
C TYR A 29 6.29 19.51 42.26
N LEU A 30 7.61 19.32 42.47
CA LEU A 30 8.53 18.87 41.42
C LEU A 30 8.20 17.46 40.94
N PHE A 31 7.79 16.56 41.84
CA PHE A 31 7.37 15.21 41.48
C PHE A 31 6.14 15.22 40.58
N VAL A 32 5.08 15.94 40.98
CA VAL A 32 3.84 16.03 40.18
C VAL A 32 4.12 16.70 38.82
N ALA A 33 4.91 17.77 38.80
CA ALA A 33 5.33 18.41 37.56
C ALA A 33 6.11 17.46 36.65
N ALA A 34 7.05 16.67 37.20
CA ALA A 34 7.81 15.68 36.45
C ALA A 34 6.91 14.59 35.84
N VAL A 35 5.93 14.09 36.59
CA VAL A 35 4.94 13.11 36.09
C VAL A 35 4.14 13.68 34.92
N VAL A 36 3.64 14.92 35.05
CA VAL A 36 2.89 15.58 33.96
C VAL A 36 3.78 15.78 32.73
N ILE A 37 5.03 16.23 32.90
CA ILE A 37 5.99 16.43 31.81
C ILE A 37 6.29 15.11 31.08
N VAL A 38 6.55 14.02 31.81
CA VAL A 38 6.85 12.70 31.21
C VAL A 38 5.67 12.20 30.37
N ILE A 39 4.44 12.36 30.87
CA ILE A 39 3.24 11.94 30.14
C ILE A 39 3.01 12.81 28.89
N LEU A 40 3.26 14.12 28.97
CA LEU A 40 3.20 15.00 27.81
C LEU A 40 4.25 14.63 26.75
N ILE A 41 5.50 14.39 27.15
CA ILE A 41 6.57 13.96 26.24
C ILE A 41 6.24 12.59 25.63
N GLY A 42 5.77 11.64 26.43
CA GLY A 42 5.33 10.32 25.97
C GLY A 42 4.21 10.43 24.95
N GLY A 43 3.17 11.22 25.24
CA GLY A 43 2.06 11.47 24.33
C GLY A 43 2.49 12.14 23.02
N MET A 44 3.36 13.16 23.07
CA MET A 44 3.91 13.79 21.88
C MET A 44 4.71 12.82 21.02
N ARG A 45 5.51 11.94 21.64
CA ARG A 45 6.25 10.89 20.92
C ARG A 45 5.29 9.92 20.25
N THR A 46 4.30 9.38 20.96
CA THR A 46 3.30 8.46 20.38
C THR A 46 2.56 9.11 19.21
N ALA A 47 2.08 10.35 19.35
CA ALA A 47 1.42 11.05 18.26
C ALA A 47 2.35 11.26 17.04
N LYS A 48 3.64 11.54 17.28
CA LYS A 48 4.63 11.61 16.20
C LYS A 48 4.81 10.26 15.52
N TYR A 49 4.90 9.17 16.28
CA TYR A 49 5.00 7.81 15.73
C TYR A 49 3.76 7.43 14.92
N GLU A 50 2.56 7.70 15.43
CA GLU A 50 1.31 7.45 14.72
C GLU A 50 1.25 8.21 13.39
N ARG A 51 1.66 9.48 13.38
CA ARG A 51 1.75 10.28 12.15
C ARG A 51 2.74 9.69 11.14
N MET A 52 3.92 9.26 11.59
CA MET A 52 4.92 8.63 10.71
C MET A 52 4.39 7.31 10.14
N MET A 53 3.79 6.46 10.97
CA MET A 53 3.18 5.19 10.55
C MET A 53 2.02 5.42 9.57
N GLN A 54 1.19 6.44 9.82
CA GLN A 54 0.11 6.80 8.91
C GLN A 54 0.67 7.30 7.58
N GLN A 55 1.69 8.15 7.60
CA GLN A 55 2.36 8.62 6.39
C GLN A 55 3.03 7.47 5.61
N GLU A 56 3.59 6.49 6.31
CA GLU A 56 4.18 5.29 5.70
C GLU A 56 3.13 4.37 5.08
N ARG A 57 2.00 4.14 5.76
CA ARG A 57 0.86 3.41 5.20
C ARG A 57 0.29 4.06 3.95
N MET A 58 0.26 5.39 3.90
CA MET A 58 -0.18 6.13 2.71
C MET A 58 0.81 5.98 1.54
N LYS A 59 2.09 5.72 1.83
CA LYS A 59 3.10 5.45 0.80
C LYS A 59 3.08 4.00 0.34
N GLN A 60 2.71 3.05 1.18
CA GLN A 60 2.69 1.65 0.80
C GLN A 60 1.68 1.39 -0.32
N ALA A 61 2.14 0.78 -1.40
CA ALA A 61 1.31 0.39 -2.54
C ALA A 61 0.49 -0.85 -2.15
N HIS A 62 -0.80 -0.85 -2.51
CA HIS A 62 -1.66 -2.00 -2.26
C HIS A 62 -1.35 -3.12 -3.26
N ASP A 63 -1.32 -4.37 -2.79
CA ASP A 63 -1.12 -5.52 -3.67
C ASP A 63 -2.24 -5.57 -4.75
N LEU A 64 -1.93 -6.08 -5.95
CA LEU A 64 -2.87 -6.13 -7.09
C LEU A 64 -3.96 -7.19 -6.87
N GLU A 65 -4.90 -6.90 -5.98
CA GLU A 65 -6.01 -7.78 -5.61
C GLU A 65 -7.26 -7.53 -6.45
N LYS A 66 -8.08 -8.58 -6.63
CA LYS A 66 -9.37 -8.51 -7.34
C LYS A 66 -9.23 -7.93 -8.77
N VAL A 67 -8.13 -8.30 -9.42
CA VAL A 67 -7.85 -7.97 -10.82
C VAL A 67 -8.04 -9.22 -11.67
N GLU A 68 -8.91 -9.12 -12.67
CA GLU A 68 -9.11 -10.14 -13.70
C GLU A 68 -8.25 -9.80 -14.92
N PHE A 69 -7.14 -10.53 -15.10
CA PHE A 69 -6.26 -10.31 -16.26
C PHE A 69 -6.91 -10.81 -17.54
N ILE A 70 -7.02 -9.92 -18.53
CA ILE A 70 -7.59 -10.21 -19.85
C ILE A 70 -6.52 -10.34 -20.94
N HIS A 71 -5.30 -9.88 -20.65
CA HIS A 71 -4.17 -9.93 -21.54
C HIS A 71 -2.86 -10.00 -20.76
N GLY A 72 -1.87 -10.72 -21.30
CA GLY A 72 -0.58 -10.98 -20.66
C GLY A 72 -0.68 -11.89 -19.42
N ASN A 73 0.47 -12.16 -18.81
CA ASN A 73 0.53 -12.97 -17.59
C ASN A 73 0.13 -12.14 -16.36
N PRO A 74 -0.56 -12.73 -15.36
CA PRO A 74 -0.86 -12.04 -14.11
C PRO A 74 0.38 -11.44 -13.44
N VAL A 75 0.23 -10.21 -12.95
CA VAL A 75 1.30 -9.45 -12.28
C VAL A 75 0.93 -9.24 -10.82
N GLN A 76 1.94 -9.33 -9.96
CA GLN A 76 1.86 -8.96 -8.56
C GLN A 76 3.06 -8.08 -8.19
N LEU A 77 2.89 -7.20 -7.19
CA LEU A 77 3.99 -6.43 -6.63
C LEU A 77 4.99 -7.37 -5.93
N LYS A 78 6.28 -7.17 -6.23
CA LYS A 78 7.39 -7.95 -5.67
C LYS A 78 8.42 -7.02 -5.06
N LEU A 79 9.08 -7.48 -4.00
CA LEU A 79 10.28 -6.80 -3.50
C LEU A 79 11.37 -6.83 -4.57
N ASN A 80 12.21 -5.81 -4.59
CA ASN A 80 13.33 -5.64 -5.53
C ASN A 80 12.91 -5.56 -7.00
N LYS A 81 11.65 -5.23 -7.24
CA LYS A 81 11.14 -4.87 -8.57
C LYS A 81 10.43 -3.52 -8.52
N VAL A 82 10.61 -2.74 -9.57
CA VAL A 82 9.83 -1.54 -9.81
C VAL A 82 8.60 -1.94 -10.62
N THR A 83 7.42 -1.44 -10.25
CA THR A 83 6.17 -1.73 -10.97
C THR A 83 5.48 -0.44 -11.37
N CYS A 84 5.22 -0.30 -12.67
CA CYS A 84 4.42 0.76 -13.25
C CYS A 84 2.97 0.30 -13.42
N ILE A 85 2.03 0.97 -12.74
CA ILE A 85 0.60 0.66 -12.77
C ILE A 85 -0.13 1.82 -13.46
N LEU A 86 -0.74 1.56 -14.62
CA LEU A 86 -1.52 2.54 -15.35
C LEU A 86 -3.01 2.30 -15.17
N PHE A 87 -3.72 3.24 -14.56
CA PHE A 87 -5.19 3.28 -14.59
C PHE A 87 -5.64 3.98 -15.86
N PHE A 88 -6.52 3.33 -16.64
CA PHE A 88 -6.97 3.84 -17.93
C PHE A 88 -8.44 3.52 -18.19
N GLY A 89 -8.99 4.11 -19.25
CA GLY A 89 -10.30 3.76 -19.81
C GLY A 89 -10.28 3.91 -21.32
N THR A 90 -10.70 2.90 -22.07
CA THR A 90 -10.59 2.85 -23.54
C THR A 90 -11.41 3.93 -24.24
N TRP A 91 -12.50 4.39 -23.62
CA TRP A 91 -13.31 5.52 -24.07
C TRP A 91 -12.55 6.86 -24.06
N CYS A 92 -11.52 7.01 -23.22
CA CYS A 92 -10.76 8.25 -23.07
C CYS A 92 -9.61 8.33 -24.09
N LYS A 93 -9.57 9.41 -24.89
CA LYS A 93 -8.50 9.64 -25.87
C LYS A 93 -7.11 9.67 -25.22
N ARG A 94 -6.96 10.37 -24.09
CA ARG A 94 -5.69 10.47 -23.37
C ARG A 94 -5.25 9.13 -22.79
N SER A 95 -6.19 8.30 -22.35
CA SER A 95 -5.91 6.94 -21.89
C SER A 95 -5.36 6.05 -23.01
N ARG A 96 -5.89 6.16 -24.23
CA ARG A 96 -5.36 5.42 -25.38
C ARG A 96 -3.95 5.87 -25.77
N GLU A 97 -3.65 7.17 -25.66
CA GLU A 97 -2.28 7.69 -25.83
C GLU A 97 -1.35 7.15 -24.73
N ALA A 98 -1.82 7.16 -23.47
CA ALA A 98 -1.04 6.67 -22.33
C ALA A 98 -0.70 5.17 -22.45
N LEU A 99 -1.60 4.34 -22.97
CA LEU A 99 -1.32 2.93 -23.24
C LEU A 99 -0.14 2.76 -24.23
N GLN A 100 -0.08 3.60 -25.27
CA GLN A 100 1.03 3.59 -26.22
C GLN A 100 2.34 4.06 -25.58
N VAL A 101 2.29 5.13 -24.77
CA VAL A 101 3.45 5.60 -24.00
C VAL A 101 3.98 4.48 -23.08
N LEU A 102 3.09 3.78 -22.37
CA LEU A 102 3.46 2.66 -21.52
C LEU A 102 4.11 1.51 -22.31
N ALA A 103 3.61 1.25 -23.52
CA ALA A 103 4.21 0.25 -24.42
C ALA A 103 5.63 0.64 -24.81
N CYS A 104 5.87 1.90 -25.20
CA CYS A 104 7.21 2.40 -25.51
C CYS A 104 8.15 2.29 -24.30
N LEU A 105 7.66 2.63 -23.09
CA LEU A 105 8.44 2.49 -21.86
C LEU A 105 8.78 1.02 -21.56
N HIS A 106 7.85 0.10 -21.79
CA HIS A 106 8.07 -1.34 -21.63
C HIS A 106 9.14 -1.85 -22.61
N GLU A 107 9.07 -1.47 -23.89
CA GLU A 107 10.07 -1.86 -24.90
C GLU A 107 11.46 -1.34 -24.56
N ALA A 108 11.56 -0.05 -24.20
CA ALA A 108 12.82 0.58 -23.83
C ALA A 108 13.47 -0.03 -22.58
N ASN A 109 12.69 -0.66 -21.71
CA ASN A 109 13.14 -1.15 -20.40
C ASN A 109 12.88 -2.65 -20.20
N SER A 110 13.36 -3.46 -21.15
CA SER A 110 13.23 -4.93 -21.13
C SER A 110 14.04 -5.64 -20.01
N SER A 111 14.55 -4.89 -19.02
CA SER A 111 15.24 -5.44 -17.86
C SER A 111 14.25 -6.13 -16.92
N GLY A 112 14.62 -7.30 -16.40
CA GLY A 112 13.77 -8.09 -15.49
C GLY A 112 13.43 -7.40 -14.15
N ALA A 113 14.03 -6.23 -13.87
CA ALA A 113 13.80 -5.42 -12.68
C ALA A 113 12.53 -4.54 -12.77
N LEU A 114 11.95 -4.37 -13.95
CA LEU A 114 10.77 -3.52 -14.17
C LEU A 114 9.54 -4.36 -14.56
N GLN A 115 8.38 -3.99 -14.03
CA GLN A 115 7.09 -4.59 -14.32
C GLN A 115 6.13 -3.49 -14.78
N PHE A 116 5.21 -3.84 -15.67
CA PHE A 116 4.18 -2.94 -16.16
C PHE A 116 2.82 -3.64 -16.08
N VAL A 117 1.78 -2.89 -15.78
CA VAL A 117 0.39 -3.37 -15.80
C VAL A 117 -0.57 -2.23 -16.11
N GLY A 118 -1.53 -2.48 -16.99
CA GLY A 118 -2.68 -1.60 -17.23
C GLY A 118 -3.91 -2.11 -16.50
N LEU A 119 -4.62 -1.24 -15.78
CA LEU A 119 -5.85 -1.54 -15.07
C LEU A 119 -7.01 -0.66 -15.58
N THR A 120 -8.16 -1.27 -15.82
CA THR A 120 -9.39 -0.58 -16.21
C THR A 120 -10.57 -1.06 -15.37
N GLN A 121 -11.57 -0.20 -15.17
CA GLN A 121 -12.87 -0.55 -14.57
C GLN A 121 -13.90 -1.01 -15.61
N GLU A 122 -13.56 -0.96 -16.90
CA GLU A 122 -14.46 -1.35 -17.97
C GLU A 122 -14.72 -2.86 -17.94
N SER A 123 -15.97 -3.25 -18.20
CA SER A 123 -16.37 -4.65 -18.25
C SER A 123 -15.80 -5.36 -19.49
N ARG A 124 -15.81 -6.70 -19.49
CA ARG A 124 -15.39 -7.49 -20.65
C ARG A 124 -16.18 -7.13 -21.91
N GLU A 125 -17.47 -6.85 -21.75
CA GLU A 125 -18.37 -6.44 -22.82
C GLU A 125 -17.97 -5.05 -23.36
N GLU A 126 -17.67 -4.10 -22.49
CA GLU A 126 -17.21 -2.77 -22.90
C GLU A 126 -15.89 -2.83 -23.68
N LEU A 127 -14.95 -3.65 -23.23
CA LEU A 127 -13.68 -3.86 -23.91
C LEU A 127 -13.84 -4.61 -25.24
N ALA A 128 -14.72 -5.61 -25.30
CA ALA A 128 -15.08 -6.24 -26.57
C ALA A 128 -15.73 -5.24 -27.54
N MET A 129 -16.57 -4.34 -27.03
CA MET A 129 -17.17 -3.28 -27.83
C MET A 129 -16.13 -2.26 -28.32
N TYR A 130 -15.13 -1.94 -27.52
CA TYR A 130 -13.99 -1.12 -27.93
C TYR A 130 -13.23 -1.74 -29.12
N GLU A 131 -12.99 -3.06 -29.12
CA GLU A 131 -12.30 -3.75 -30.21
C GLU A 131 -13.07 -3.77 -31.56
N VAL A 132 -14.40 -3.59 -31.49
CA VAL A 132 -15.27 -3.56 -32.66
C VAL A 132 -15.53 -2.12 -33.12
N LYS A 133 -16.07 -1.28 -32.22
CA LYS A 133 -16.51 0.09 -32.54
C LYS A 133 -15.40 1.13 -32.40
N GLY A 134 -14.37 0.84 -31.62
CA GLY A 134 -13.25 1.75 -31.36
C GLY A 134 -12.28 1.89 -32.53
N ARG A 135 -12.36 1.06 -33.58
CA ARG A 135 -11.39 1.05 -34.70
C ARG A 135 -11.25 2.39 -35.43
N ASN A 136 -12.30 3.20 -35.42
CA ASN A 136 -12.30 4.54 -36.02
C ASN A 136 -11.95 5.65 -35.01
N ALA A 137 -11.73 5.31 -33.75
CA ALA A 137 -11.35 6.26 -32.72
C ALA A 137 -9.88 6.68 -32.89
N THR A 138 -9.58 7.95 -32.60
CA THR A 138 -8.20 8.43 -32.58
C THR A 138 -7.38 7.65 -31.57
N ASN A 139 -6.15 7.28 -31.93
CA ASN A 139 -5.22 6.49 -31.12
C ASN A 139 -5.74 5.09 -30.75
N PHE A 140 -6.67 4.55 -31.54
CA PHE A 140 -7.10 3.16 -31.38
C PHE A 140 -5.91 2.20 -31.54
N TYR A 141 -5.84 1.25 -30.62
CA TYR A 141 -4.94 0.10 -30.69
C TYR A 141 -5.61 -1.09 -30.01
N GLU A 142 -5.46 -2.28 -30.60
CA GLU A 142 -6.00 -3.52 -30.05
C GLU A 142 -5.29 -3.85 -28.73
N LEU A 143 -6.05 -4.12 -27.67
CA LEU A 143 -5.51 -4.33 -26.32
C LEU A 143 -4.52 -5.51 -26.28
N LYS A 144 -4.81 -6.57 -27.05
CA LYS A 144 -3.95 -7.75 -27.16
C LYS A 144 -2.58 -7.50 -27.81
N LYS A 145 -2.39 -6.35 -28.45
CA LYS A 145 -1.11 -5.98 -29.09
C LYS A 145 -0.15 -5.28 -28.15
N PHE A 146 -0.61 -4.84 -26.97
CA PHE A 146 0.30 -4.32 -25.96
C PHE A 146 1.18 -5.45 -25.44
N ASN A 147 2.44 -5.16 -25.11
CA ASN A 147 3.40 -6.16 -24.64
C ASN A 147 3.46 -6.27 -23.11
N PHE A 148 2.51 -5.64 -22.41
CA PHE A 148 2.36 -5.68 -20.97
C PHE A 148 0.98 -6.22 -20.57
N PRO A 149 0.84 -6.80 -19.36
CA PRO A 149 -0.43 -7.29 -18.86
C PRO A 149 -1.50 -6.21 -18.67
N ILE A 150 -2.74 -6.56 -19.00
CA ILE A 150 -3.92 -5.71 -18.82
C ILE A 150 -4.96 -6.48 -18.00
N GLY A 151 -5.51 -5.83 -16.98
CA GLY A 151 -6.54 -6.41 -16.13
C GLY A 151 -7.72 -5.49 -15.90
N ILE A 152 -8.87 -6.11 -15.63
CA ILE A 152 -10.10 -5.48 -15.19
C ILE A 152 -10.10 -5.47 -13.66
N GLU A 153 -10.37 -4.31 -13.07
CA GLU A 153 -10.46 -4.12 -11.62
C GLU A 153 -11.87 -3.70 -11.20
N THR A 154 -12.27 -4.06 -9.98
CA THR A 154 -13.67 -3.96 -9.52
C THR A 154 -14.06 -2.61 -8.90
N GLY A 155 -13.18 -1.63 -8.97
CA GLY A 155 -13.21 -0.37 -8.21
C GLY A 155 -12.38 -0.39 -6.94
N PHE A 156 -11.96 -1.57 -6.49
CA PHE A 156 -11.09 -1.73 -5.35
C PHE A 156 -9.72 -1.09 -5.57
N MET A 157 -9.10 -1.31 -6.74
CA MET A 157 -7.77 -0.76 -7.01
C MET A 157 -7.82 0.73 -7.22
N SER A 158 -8.86 1.24 -7.90
CA SER A 158 -9.06 2.69 -8.03
C SER A 158 -9.29 3.36 -6.68
N LYS A 159 -9.97 2.70 -5.72
CA LYS A 159 -10.09 3.22 -4.36
C LYS A 159 -8.74 3.30 -3.65
N GLU A 160 -7.97 2.21 -3.68
CA GLU A 160 -6.69 2.12 -2.97
C GLU A 160 -5.56 2.95 -3.61
N TYR A 161 -5.67 3.32 -4.88
CA TYR A 161 -4.67 4.12 -5.58
C TYR A 161 -5.16 5.52 -5.92
N LEU A 162 -6.23 5.65 -6.71
CA LEU A 162 -6.71 6.94 -7.20
C LEU A 162 -7.34 7.74 -6.07
N VAL A 163 -8.38 7.21 -5.43
CA VAL A 163 -9.13 7.93 -4.39
C VAL A 163 -8.24 8.22 -3.18
N ARG A 164 -7.39 7.27 -2.77
CA ARG A 164 -6.43 7.47 -1.67
C ARG A 164 -5.42 8.60 -1.93
N CYS A 165 -5.15 8.91 -3.20
CA CYS A 165 -4.25 9.98 -3.62
C CYS A 165 -5.00 11.21 -4.15
N ASP A 166 -6.30 11.34 -3.86
CA ASP A 166 -7.17 12.45 -4.32
C ASP A 166 -7.19 12.64 -5.84
N LEU A 167 -7.07 11.53 -6.59
CA LEU A 167 -7.18 11.49 -8.06
C LEU A 167 -8.55 10.96 -8.47
N PHE A 168 -9.21 11.68 -9.38
CA PHE A 168 -10.58 11.36 -9.84
C PHE A 168 -10.69 11.26 -11.36
N THR A 169 -9.56 11.17 -12.06
CA THR A 169 -9.50 11.16 -13.52
C THR A 169 -8.59 10.06 -14.01
N VAL A 170 -8.78 9.64 -15.27
CA VAL A 170 -7.89 8.74 -15.99
C VAL A 170 -7.36 9.44 -17.26
N PRO A 171 -6.14 9.12 -17.72
CA PRO A 171 -5.23 8.12 -17.17
C PRO A 171 -4.41 8.62 -15.98
N GLN A 172 -3.98 7.70 -15.11
CA GLN A 172 -3.03 7.96 -14.02
C GLN A 172 -2.02 6.84 -13.93
N LEU A 173 -0.73 7.19 -13.87
CA LEU A 173 0.37 6.24 -13.72
C LEU A 173 0.90 6.29 -12.29
N PHE A 174 1.15 5.13 -11.70
CA PHE A 174 1.84 4.97 -10.43
C PHE A 174 3.14 4.20 -10.65
N ILE A 175 4.22 4.67 -10.01
CA ILE A 175 5.51 3.99 -9.96
C ILE A 175 5.71 3.47 -8.54
N VAL A 176 5.64 2.15 -8.40
CA VAL A 176 5.91 1.43 -7.16
C VAL A 176 7.38 1.01 -7.14
N GLY A 177 8.12 1.43 -6.12
CA GLY A 177 9.54 1.12 -5.96
C GLY A 177 9.80 -0.29 -5.43
N LYS A 178 11.09 -0.63 -5.31
CA LYS A 178 11.58 -1.95 -4.86
C LYS A 178 11.10 -2.37 -3.47
N ASN A 179 10.70 -1.42 -2.63
CA ASN A 179 10.15 -1.62 -1.29
C ASN A 179 8.63 -1.73 -1.23
N LYS A 180 7.95 -1.84 -2.39
CA LYS A 180 6.49 -1.77 -2.53
C LYS A 180 5.87 -0.44 -2.08
N ASN A 181 6.64 0.64 -1.98
CA ASN A 181 6.07 1.97 -1.75
C ASN A 181 5.87 2.70 -3.08
N ILE A 182 4.80 3.48 -3.16
CA ILE A 182 4.56 4.44 -4.24
C ILE A 182 5.63 5.53 -4.14
N THR A 183 6.48 5.60 -5.16
CA THR A 183 7.55 6.60 -5.28
C THR A 183 7.10 7.83 -6.05
N TRP A 184 6.16 7.65 -6.99
CA TRP A 184 5.60 8.71 -7.80
C TRP A 184 4.24 8.29 -8.37
N TYR A 185 3.38 9.28 -8.62
CA TYR A 185 2.17 9.10 -9.42
C TYR A 185 1.80 10.38 -10.18
N GLY A 186 1.09 10.26 -11.30
CA GLY A 186 0.59 11.39 -12.07
C GLY A 186 0.33 11.08 -13.54
N ASP A 187 0.45 12.12 -14.38
CA ASP A 187 0.21 12.04 -15.82
C ASP A 187 1.25 11.14 -16.51
N PRO A 188 0.84 10.02 -17.14
CA PRO A 188 1.76 9.12 -17.84
C PRO A 188 2.54 9.79 -18.98
N CYS A 189 2.03 10.89 -19.53
CA CYS A 189 2.68 11.63 -20.62
C CYS A 189 3.62 12.74 -20.11
N ALA A 190 3.82 12.86 -18.79
CA ALA A 190 4.74 13.86 -18.25
C ALA A 190 6.20 13.50 -18.57
N ALA A 191 7.00 14.50 -18.95
CA ALA A 191 8.41 14.32 -19.30
C ALA A 191 9.28 13.75 -18.15
N VAL A 192 8.78 13.79 -16.91
CA VAL A 192 9.49 13.31 -15.71
C VAL A 192 9.38 11.79 -15.50
N VAL A 193 8.49 11.10 -16.22
CA VAL A 193 8.17 9.68 -15.96
C VAL A 193 9.41 8.79 -16.09
N GLU A 194 10.17 8.91 -17.17
CA GLU A 194 11.39 8.12 -17.38
C GLU A 194 12.43 8.35 -16.28
N ALA A 195 12.61 9.61 -15.88
CA ALA A 195 13.52 9.96 -14.80
C ALA A 195 13.07 9.35 -13.46
N LYS A 196 11.76 9.31 -13.19
CA LYS A 196 11.20 8.71 -11.97
C LYS A 196 11.29 7.19 -11.96
N ILE A 197 11.13 6.53 -13.11
CA ILE A 197 11.37 5.09 -13.23
C ILE A 197 12.86 4.79 -12.96
N ARG A 198 13.77 5.58 -13.54
CA ARG A 198 15.21 5.42 -13.30
C ARG A 198 15.59 5.61 -11.85
N GLU A 199 15.10 6.67 -11.21
CA GLU A 199 15.30 6.94 -9.78
C GLU A 199 14.81 5.75 -8.92
N ALA A 200 13.67 5.15 -9.25
CA ALA A 200 13.17 3.97 -8.55
C ALA A 200 14.01 2.70 -8.78
N LEU A 201 14.64 2.56 -9.95
CA LEU A 201 15.53 1.44 -10.27
C LEU A 201 16.91 1.57 -9.59
N GLU A 202 17.40 2.80 -9.42
CA GLU A 202 18.68 3.12 -8.76
C GLU A 202 18.62 2.98 -7.23
N GLN A 203 17.44 2.89 -6.63
CA GLN A 203 17.30 2.58 -5.20
C GLN A 203 17.92 1.22 -4.87
N ASP A 204 18.54 1.13 -3.70
CA ASP A 204 19.11 -0.13 -3.21
C ASP A 204 18.03 -1.21 -3.07
N ASP A 205 18.43 -2.45 -3.30
CA ASP A 205 17.58 -3.60 -3.05
C ASP A 205 17.29 -3.71 -1.54
N VAL A 206 16.04 -4.02 -1.22
CA VAL A 206 15.57 -4.19 0.15
C VAL A 206 16.02 -5.56 0.65
N SER A 207 16.83 -5.56 1.71
CA SER A 207 17.14 -6.77 2.47
C SER A 207 15.86 -7.28 3.13
N VAL A 208 15.43 -8.50 2.77
CA VAL A 208 14.33 -9.17 3.46
C VAL A 208 14.85 -9.57 4.85
N PRO A 209 14.27 -9.10 5.97
CA PRO A 209 14.61 -9.65 7.28
C PRO A 209 14.19 -11.12 7.30
N ASP A 210 15.05 -12.01 7.82
CA ASP A 210 14.87 -13.48 7.89
C ASP A 210 13.63 -13.98 8.70
N ALA A 211 12.66 -13.10 9.01
CA ALA A 211 11.57 -13.37 9.93
C ALA A 211 10.37 -14.15 9.33
N VAL A 212 10.42 -14.62 8.07
CA VAL A 212 9.33 -15.42 7.46
C VAL A 212 9.70 -16.90 7.26
N ALA A 213 10.82 -17.36 7.85
CA ALA A 213 11.25 -18.76 7.76
C ALA A 213 10.75 -19.67 8.90
N ASN A 214 10.00 -19.15 9.88
CA ASN A 214 9.54 -19.93 11.04
C ASN A 214 8.02 -19.87 11.26
N THR A 215 7.27 -20.34 10.27
CA THR A 215 5.94 -20.93 10.50
C THR A 215 5.98 -22.38 10.02
N LYS A 216 6.85 -23.17 10.67
CA LYS A 216 6.78 -24.64 10.60
C LYS A 216 5.64 -25.11 11.50
N SER A 217 4.61 -25.66 10.85
CA SER A 217 3.86 -26.83 11.29
C SER A 217 3.50 -26.91 12.78
N THR A 218 2.32 -26.39 13.13
CA THR A 218 1.56 -26.94 14.24
C THR A 218 0.79 -28.15 13.69
N PRO A 219 0.98 -29.38 14.19
CA PRO A 219 0.12 -30.50 13.84
C PRO A 219 -1.24 -30.32 14.52
N ASP A 220 -2.31 -30.47 13.73
CA ASP A 220 -3.69 -30.51 14.22
C ASP A 220 -3.85 -31.58 15.31
N ALA A 221 -4.30 -31.13 16.48
CA ALA A 221 -4.75 -32.00 17.55
C ALA A 221 -6.20 -32.41 17.28
N ALA A 222 -6.39 -33.45 16.46
CA ALA A 222 -7.67 -34.15 16.32
C ALA A 222 -7.43 -35.56 15.77
N GLU A 223 -7.26 -36.53 16.67
CA GLU A 223 -7.71 -37.93 16.58
C GLU A 223 -6.91 -38.78 17.58
N LEU A 224 -7.43 -38.86 18.80
CA LEU A 224 -6.97 -39.84 19.80
C LEU A 224 -8.17 -40.28 20.64
N GLU A 225 -9.18 -40.84 19.96
CA GLU A 225 -10.14 -41.76 20.57
C GLU A 225 -10.41 -42.91 19.60
N GLY A 226 -9.81 -44.06 19.87
CA GLY A 226 -10.06 -45.27 19.09
C GLY A 226 -8.94 -46.28 19.11
N ASN A 227 -8.57 -46.81 20.28
CA ASN A 227 -8.26 -48.23 20.49
C ASN A 227 -7.61 -48.49 21.86
N LEU A 228 -8.43 -48.91 22.82
CA LEU A 228 -7.99 -49.84 23.85
C LEU A 228 -9.14 -50.85 24.10
N GLN A 229 -9.06 -51.91 23.32
CA GLN A 229 -9.31 -53.31 23.70
C GLN A 229 -10.46 -53.59 24.67
N SER A 230 -11.57 -54.02 24.06
CA SER A 230 -12.31 -55.19 24.53
C SER A 230 -11.37 -56.41 24.55
N ASN A 231 -11.12 -56.93 25.75
CA ASN A 231 -10.80 -58.33 26.04
C ASN A 231 -10.77 -58.52 27.56
N ALA A 232 -11.87 -59.02 28.14
CA ALA A 232 -11.88 -60.15 29.07
C ALA A 232 -13.19 -60.21 29.88
N ALA A 233 -13.80 -61.40 29.82
CA ALA A 233 -14.79 -62.01 30.72
C ALA A 233 -16.24 -61.51 30.65
#